data_AF-A0A1V3XNG0-F1
#
_entry.id   AF-A0A1V3XNG0-F1
#
_cell.length_a   1.000
_cell.length_b   1.000
_cell.length_c   1.000
_cell.angle_alpha   90.00
_cell.angle_beta   90.00
_cell.angle_gamma   90.00
#
_symmetry.space_group_name_H-M   'P 1'
#
loop_
_entity.id
_entity.type
_entity.pdbx_description
1 polymer ?
#
loop_
_entity_poly.entity_id
_entity_poly.type
_entity_poly.pdbx_seq_one_letter_code
_entity_poly.pdbx_strand_id
1 'polypeptide(L)'
;MACAVPGHHRGRPQGAIPLRERSGQPYRIPRTGLRRRTGRPALDPAVAMRETLTATAVFEAEPYDLVAEMPKFSWPTVVVSGGRDLITPPAVAERVASLVPGAVLLELPTMAHSALDFREPAALAIAEAVCRGEHNRLADQVPMLDAMPPRAPVRLLWKAIDMAAAAEAAVLPARRQVGQVSPA
;
A
#
# COMPACT_ATOMS: atom_id res chain seq x y z
N MET A 1 -4.94 -9.12 -68.94
CA MET A 1 -3.58 -9.65 -68.71
C MET A 1 -3.58 -10.29 -67.33
N ALA A 2 -3.68 -11.61 -67.29
CA ALA A 2 -3.74 -12.41 -66.08
C ALA A 2 -2.36 -12.98 -65.78
N CYS A 3 -1.97 -13.05 -64.51
CA CYS A 3 -1.10 -14.11 -64.03
C CYS A 3 -1.45 -14.44 -62.58
N ALA A 4 -1.66 -15.72 -62.34
CA ALA A 4 -2.21 -16.32 -61.14
C ALA A 4 -1.13 -16.73 -60.12
N VAL A 5 -1.58 -16.82 -58.87
CA VAL A 5 -1.02 -17.40 -57.62
C VAL A 5 -0.90 -18.95 -57.82
N PRO A 6 -0.04 -19.78 -57.14
CA PRO A 6 0.11 -19.86 -55.68
C PRO A 6 1.43 -20.38 -55.03
N GLY A 7 1.55 -20.19 -53.71
CA GLY A 7 2.57 -20.86 -52.88
C GLY A 7 2.39 -20.63 -51.37
N HIS A 8 1.82 -21.62 -50.69
CA HIS A 8 1.68 -21.73 -49.24
C HIS A 8 3.05 -21.80 -48.54
N HIS A 9 3.24 -21.05 -47.43
CA HIS A 9 3.89 -21.61 -46.23
C HIS A 9 3.49 -20.85 -44.97
N ARG A 10 2.86 -21.57 -44.05
CA ARG A 10 2.48 -21.14 -42.70
C ARG A 10 3.74 -20.99 -41.84
N GLY A 11 4.04 -19.77 -41.38
CA GLY A 11 4.95 -19.52 -40.26
C GLY A 11 4.15 -19.32 -38.98
N ARG A 12 4.27 -20.24 -38.03
CA ARG A 12 3.69 -20.14 -36.68
C ARG A 12 4.47 -19.10 -35.84
N PRO A 13 3.82 -18.20 -35.08
CA PRO A 13 4.50 -17.51 -34.00
C PRO A 13 4.78 -18.48 -32.84
N GLN A 14 6.06 -18.61 -32.48
CA GLN A 14 6.52 -19.27 -31.27
C GLN A 14 6.27 -18.36 -30.07
N GLY A 15 5.77 -18.92 -28.95
CA GLY A 15 5.67 -18.23 -27.67
C GLY A 15 4.27 -18.05 -27.09
N ALA A 16 3.31 -18.92 -27.44
CA ALA A 16 2.05 -18.99 -26.71
C ALA A 16 2.27 -19.63 -25.32
N ILE A 17 2.09 -18.83 -24.26
CA ILE A 17 1.94 -19.32 -22.89
C ILE A 17 0.62 -20.11 -22.85
N PRO A 18 0.61 -21.42 -22.51
CA PRO A 18 -0.64 -22.16 -22.50
C PRO A 18 -1.53 -21.66 -21.36
N LEU A 19 -2.73 -21.20 -21.73
CA LEU A 19 -3.85 -21.00 -20.82
C LEU A 19 -4.18 -22.35 -20.17
N ARG A 20 -3.63 -22.58 -18.99
CA ARG A 20 -4.00 -23.71 -18.14
C ARG A 20 -5.34 -23.36 -17.51
N GLU A 21 -6.39 -24.08 -17.91
CA GLU A 21 -7.66 -24.13 -17.20
C GLU A 21 -7.40 -24.30 -15.69
N ARG A 22 -7.69 -23.26 -14.91
CA ARG A 22 -7.64 -23.33 -13.45
C ARG A 22 -8.90 -24.03 -12.97
N SER A 23 -8.83 -25.36 -12.92
CA SER A 23 -9.60 -26.14 -11.95
C SER A 23 -9.42 -25.51 -10.56
N GLY A 24 -10.50 -25.34 -9.79
CA GLY A 24 -10.58 -24.74 -8.45
C GLY A 24 -9.72 -25.42 -7.37
N GLN A 25 -8.41 -25.40 -7.53
CA GLN A 25 -7.43 -25.88 -6.56
C GLN A 25 -6.96 -24.68 -5.73
N PRO A 26 -7.06 -24.73 -4.38
CA PRO A 26 -6.58 -23.67 -3.52
C PRO A 26 -5.07 -23.46 -3.72
N TYR A 27 -4.65 -22.20 -3.75
CA TYR A 27 -3.25 -21.80 -3.87
C TYR A 27 -2.43 -22.43 -2.73
N ARG A 28 -1.58 -23.41 -3.05
CA ARG A 28 -0.62 -24.01 -2.11
C ARG A 28 0.69 -23.23 -2.18
N ILE A 29 1.02 -22.52 -1.11
CA ILE A 29 2.33 -21.90 -0.91
C ILE A 29 3.42 -23.00 -0.90
N PRO A 30 4.47 -22.91 -1.72
CA PRO A 30 5.59 -23.84 -1.68
C PRO A 30 6.26 -23.81 -0.30
N ARG A 31 6.31 -24.96 0.38
CA ARG A 31 7.04 -25.12 1.65
C ARG A 31 8.53 -25.29 1.36
N THR A 32 9.26 -24.20 1.17
CA THR A 32 10.71 -24.21 1.35
C THR A 32 11.03 -24.36 2.85
N GLY A 33 11.95 -25.27 3.17
CA GLY A 33 12.21 -25.81 4.50
C GLY A 33 12.85 -24.85 5.49
N LEU A 34 12.15 -23.78 5.87
CA LEU A 34 12.50 -22.98 7.04
C LEU A 34 11.86 -23.63 8.28
N ARG A 35 12.71 -24.06 9.22
CA ARG A 35 12.33 -24.65 10.52
C ARG A 35 11.22 -23.80 11.15
N ARG A 36 10.04 -24.40 11.38
CA ARG A 36 8.93 -23.76 12.09
C ARG A 36 9.36 -23.44 13.52
N ARG A 37 9.79 -22.21 13.78
CA ARG A 37 9.59 -21.59 15.09
C ARG A 37 8.07 -21.46 15.24
N THR A 38 7.50 -22.02 16.30
CA THR A 38 6.11 -21.81 16.70
C THR A 38 5.94 -20.33 17.02
N GLY A 39 5.52 -19.54 16.04
CA GLY A 39 5.30 -18.12 16.21
C GLY A 39 4.39 -17.63 15.11
N ARG A 40 3.27 -17.01 15.49
CA ARG A 40 2.57 -16.07 14.62
C ARG A 40 3.60 -15.13 13.99
N PRO A 41 3.41 -14.62 12.76
CA PRO A 41 4.27 -13.58 12.22
C PRO A 41 4.43 -12.50 13.30
N ALA A 42 5.67 -12.21 13.68
CA ALA A 42 5.92 -11.19 14.68
C ALA A 42 5.37 -9.88 14.10
N LEU A 43 4.34 -9.31 14.75
CA LEU A 43 3.64 -8.10 14.32
C LEU A 43 2.76 -8.26 13.07
N ASP A 44 1.87 -9.26 13.03
CA ASP A 44 0.73 -9.24 12.10
C ASP A 44 -0.37 -8.28 12.62
N PRO A 45 -0.55 -7.08 12.03
CA PRO A 45 -1.54 -6.11 12.50
C PRO A 45 -2.97 -6.63 12.37
N ALA A 46 -3.26 -7.54 11.43
CA ALA A 46 -4.60 -8.10 11.26
C ALA A 46 -5.02 -8.94 12.49
N VAL A 47 -4.06 -9.64 13.11
CA VAL A 47 -4.31 -10.40 14.34
C VAL A 47 -4.58 -9.44 15.51
N ALA A 48 -3.75 -8.40 15.68
CA ALA A 48 -3.93 -7.42 16.75
C ALA A 48 -5.24 -6.62 16.61
N MET A 49 -5.60 -6.23 15.39
CA MET A 49 -6.88 -5.57 15.10
C MET A 49 -8.06 -6.48 15.41
N ARG A 50 -8.00 -7.77 15.03
CA ARG A 50 -9.06 -8.74 15.35
C ARG A 50 -9.29 -8.89 16.85
N GLU A 51 -8.25 -8.80 17.66
CA GLU A 51 -8.34 -8.86 19.13
C GLU A 51 -9.01 -7.62 19.75
N THR A 52 -9.06 -6.50 19.02
CA THR A 52 -9.61 -5.22 19.49
C THR A 52 -11.06 -4.96 19.01
N LEU A 53 -11.51 -5.63 17.95
CA LEU A 53 -12.82 -5.42 17.35
C LEU A 53 -13.92 -6.25 18.03
N THR A 54 -14.98 -5.59 18.53
CA THR A 54 -16.14 -6.24 19.20
C THR A 54 -17.00 -7.06 18.24
N ALA A 55 -16.99 -6.73 16.95
CA ALA A 55 -17.77 -7.42 15.93
C ALA A 55 -16.87 -7.73 14.72
N THR A 56 -16.87 -8.99 14.32
CA THR A 56 -16.22 -9.44 13.09
C THR A 56 -17.27 -10.14 12.24
N ALA A 57 -17.61 -9.58 11.07
CA ALA A 57 -18.35 -10.32 10.08
C ALA A 57 -17.44 -11.40 9.48
N VAL A 58 -18.02 -12.53 9.06
CA VAL A 58 -17.28 -13.49 8.24
C VAL A 58 -17.11 -12.87 6.86
N PHE A 59 -15.86 -12.71 6.43
CA PHE A 59 -15.56 -12.31 5.06
C PHE A 59 -15.83 -13.51 4.13
N GLU A 60 -16.79 -13.38 3.22
CA GLU A 60 -17.07 -14.41 2.22
C GLU A 60 -16.27 -14.20 0.93
N ALA A 61 -16.43 -13.05 0.30
CA ALA A 61 -15.67 -12.61 -0.87
C ALA A 61 -15.83 -11.09 -1.09
N GLU A 62 -14.88 -10.49 -1.81
CA GLU A 62 -15.08 -9.17 -2.41
C GLU A 62 -16.18 -9.28 -3.49
N PRO A 63 -17.25 -8.47 -3.43
CA PRO A 63 -18.32 -8.52 -4.42
C PRO A 63 -17.90 -7.98 -5.80
N TYR A 64 -16.70 -7.39 -5.90
CA TYR A 64 -16.18 -6.73 -7.10
C TYR A 64 -14.75 -7.16 -7.39
N ASP A 65 -14.42 -7.33 -8.67
CA ASP A 65 -13.04 -7.43 -9.14
C ASP A 65 -12.49 -6.03 -9.40
N LEU A 66 -11.92 -5.40 -8.36
CA LEU A 66 -11.38 -4.05 -8.46
C LEU A 66 -10.29 -3.91 -9.54
N VAL A 67 -9.54 -4.99 -9.84
CA VAL A 67 -8.51 -4.98 -10.88
C VAL A 67 -9.15 -4.87 -12.27
N ALA A 68 -10.30 -5.51 -12.48
CA ALA A 68 -11.07 -5.41 -13.71
C ALA A 68 -11.86 -4.09 -13.83
N GLU A 69 -12.23 -3.46 -12.72
CA GLU A 69 -13.02 -2.22 -12.71
C GLU A 69 -12.18 -0.94 -12.83
N MET A 70 -10.97 -0.89 -12.25
CA MET A 70 -10.10 0.31 -12.27
C MET A 70 -9.82 0.89 -13.67
N PRO A 71 -9.62 0.10 -14.74
CA PRO A 71 -9.44 0.63 -16.10
C PRO A 71 -10.63 1.44 -16.62
N LYS A 72 -11.81 1.32 -16.01
CA LYS A 72 -13.03 2.03 -16.42
C LYS A 72 -13.12 3.43 -15.80
N PHE A 73 -12.21 3.80 -14.90
CA PHE A 73 -12.23 5.08 -14.21
C PHE A 73 -11.76 6.17 -15.18
N SER A 74 -12.71 6.89 -15.76
CA SER A 74 -12.46 7.95 -16.75
C SER A 74 -12.36 9.35 -16.15
N TRP A 75 -12.54 9.48 -14.83
CA TRP A 75 -12.44 10.74 -14.11
C TRP A 75 -11.01 10.97 -13.58
N PRO A 76 -10.61 12.25 -13.39
CA PRO A 76 -9.33 12.58 -12.78
C PRO A 76 -9.12 11.85 -11.45
N THR A 77 -8.00 11.13 -11.34
CA THR A 77 -7.70 10.31 -10.17
C THR A 77 -6.31 10.62 -9.63
N VAL A 78 -6.23 10.87 -8.33
CA VAL A 78 -4.96 10.99 -7.60
C VAL A 78 -4.91 9.88 -6.56
N VAL A 79 -3.85 9.08 -6.59
CA VAL A 79 -3.59 8.03 -5.61
C VAL A 79 -2.55 8.57 -4.63
N VAL A 80 -2.87 8.59 -3.34
CA VAL A 80 -1.95 9.09 -2.31
C VAL A 80 -1.46 7.91 -1.47
N SER A 81 -0.14 7.81 -1.28
CA SER A 81 0.48 6.78 -0.47
C SER A 81 1.37 7.39 0.61
N GLY A 82 1.34 6.80 1.80
CA GLY A 82 2.24 7.16 2.89
C GLY A 82 3.50 6.28 2.88
N GLY A 83 4.68 6.90 2.91
CA GLY A 83 5.95 6.15 2.98
C GLY A 83 6.14 5.35 4.28
N ARG A 84 5.34 5.64 5.31
CA ARG A 84 5.30 4.93 6.60
C ARG A 84 4.04 4.10 6.79
N ASP A 85 3.25 3.89 5.73
CA ASP A 85 2.03 3.10 5.81
C ASP A 85 2.34 1.59 5.90
N LEU A 86 1.94 1.00 7.02
CA LEU A 86 2.07 -0.45 7.28
C LEU A 86 0.74 -1.20 7.10
N ILE A 87 -0.37 -0.49 6.90
CA ILE A 87 -1.71 -1.06 6.68
C ILE A 87 -1.91 -1.27 5.18
N THR A 88 -1.57 -0.29 4.36
CA THR A 88 -1.63 -0.35 2.90
C THR A 88 -0.30 0.10 2.29
N PRO A 89 0.71 -0.80 2.22
CA PRO A 89 2.06 -0.44 1.80
C PRO A 89 2.11 0.20 0.40
N PRO A 90 3.15 1.01 0.09
CA PRO A 90 3.26 1.75 -1.18
C PRO A 90 3.03 0.94 -2.45
N ALA A 91 3.49 -0.32 -2.48
CA ALA A 91 3.27 -1.23 -3.60
C ALA A 91 1.79 -1.41 -3.99
N VAL A 92 0.85 -1.27 -3.05
CA VAL A 92 -0.59 -1.30 -3.35
C VAL A 92 -1.00 -0.05 -4.12
N ALA A 93 -0.54 1.13 -3.71
CA ALA A 93 -0.83 2.40 -4.37
C ALA A 93 -0.22 2.46 -5.77
N GLU A 94 1.03 2.00 -5.93
CA GLU A 94 1.68 1.84 -7.24
C GLU A 94 0.83 0.95 -8.17
N ARG A 95 0.31 -0.17 -7.64
CA ARG A 95 -0.55 -1.06 -8.41
C ARG A 95 -1.83 -0.37 -8.84
N VAL A 96 -2.50 0.36 -7.96
CA VAL A 96 -3.71 1.12 -8.29
C VAL A 96 -3.43 2.16 -9.36
N ALA A 97 -2.36 2.95 -9.20
CA ALA A 97 -1.96 3.97 -10.17
C ALA A 97 -1.62 3.37 -11.55
N SER A 98 -1.07 2.16 -11.59
CA SER A 98 -0.80 1.45 -12.86
C SER A 98 -2.05 0.96 -13.59
N LEU A 99 -3.18 0.81 -12.87
CA LEU A 99 -4.44 0.28 -13.43
C LEU A 99 -5.40 1.39 -13.84
N VAL A 100 -5.40 2.52 -13.13
CA VAL A 100 -6.30 3.65 -13.39
C VAL A 100 -5.72 4.53 -14.51
N PRO A 101 -6.44 4.76 -15.63
CA PRO A 101 -5.95 5.58 -16.72
C PRO A 101 -5.64 7.02 -16.29
N GLY A 102 -4.40 7.47 -16.54
CA GLY A 102 -4.00 8.85 -16.26
C GLY A 102 -3.93 9.21 -14.78
N ALA A 103 -3.89 8.23 -13.87
CA ALA A 103 -3.76 8.50 -12.45
C ALA A 103 -2.42 9.16 -12.10
N VAL A 104 -2.46 10.09 -11.16
CA VAL A 104 -1.27 10.70 -10.56
C VAL A 104 -1.01 10.04 -9.22
N LEU A 105 0.16 9.42 -9.05
CA LEU A 105 0.61 8.86 -7.78
C LEU A 105 1.38 9.92 -6.99
N LEU A 106 0.98 10.15 -5.74
CA LEU A 106 1.67 11.02 -4.78
C LEU A 106 2.15 10.17 -3.60
N GLU A 107 3.45 9.97 -3.51
CA GLU A 107 4.08 9.35 -2.34
C GLU A 107 4.49 10.44 -1.36
N LEU A 108 3.97 10.40 -0.14
CA LEU A 108 4.27 11.34 0.94
C LEU A 108 5.16 10.62 1.98
N PRO A 109 6.50 10.81 1.95
CA PRO A 109 7.44 9.99 2.73
C PRO A 109 7.22 10.01 4.25
N THR A 110 6.76 11.12 4.82
CA THR A 110 6.54 11.22 6.27
C THR A 110 5.17 10.75 6.74
N MET A 111 4.25 10.48 5.80
CA MET A 111 2.88 10.10 6.09
C MET A 111 2.73 8.59 6.35
N ALA A 112 1.86 8.23 7.29
CA ALA A 112 1.41 6.86 7.56
C ALA A 112 0.04 6.59 6.87
N HIS A 113 -0.78 5.68 7.40
CA HIS A 113 -2.04 5.29 6.73
C HIS A 113 -3.10 6.41 6.65
N SER A 114 -3.36 7.10 7.77
CA SER A 114 -4.47 8.05 7.85
C SER A 114 -4.10 9.47 7.40
N ALA A 115 -4.16 9.72 6.09
CA ALA A 115 -3.87 11.05 5.51
C ALA A 115 -4.76 12.16 6.10
N LEU A 116 -6.07 11.95 6.21
CA LEU A 116 -6.99 12.96 6.74
C LEU A 116 -6.79 13.23 8.25
N ASP A 117 -6.42 12.22 9.02
CA ASP A 117 -6.27 12.38 10.48
C ASP A 117 -4.99 13.15 10.83
N PHE A 118 -3.87 12.77 10.20
CA PHE A 118 -2.55 13.27 10.58
C PHE A 118 -1.95 14.30 9.61
N ARG A 119 -2.49 14.38 8.39
CA ARG A 119 -1.97 15.20 7.28
C ARG A 119 -3.07 15.99 6.59
N GLU A 120 -4.12 16.35 7.33
CA GLU A 120 -5.31 17.00 6.76
C GLU A 120 -4.99 18.17 5.81
N PRO A 121 -4.11 19.15 6.15
CA PRO A 121 -3.86 20.27 5.25
C PRO A 121 -3.36 19.83 3.87
N ALA A 122 -2.49 18.83 3.82
CA ALA A 122 -2.00 18.26 2.56
C ALA A 122 -3.12 17.50 1.83
N ALA A 123 -3.91 16.70 2.54
CA ALA A 123 -5.03 15.94 1.96
C ALA A 123 -6.10 16.87 1.35
N LEU A 124 -6.44 17.96 2.04
CA LEU A 124 -7.40 18.95 1.53
C LEU A 124 -6.85 19.74 0.36
N ALA A 125 -5.57 20.13 0.38
CA ALA A 125 -4.93 20.80 -0.75
C ALA A 125 -4.90 19.90 -2.01
N ILE A 126 -4.62 18.61 -1.84
CA ILE A 126 -4.70 17.62 -2.93
C ILE A 126 -6.13 17.53 -3.47
N ALA A 127 -7.13 17.38 -2.61
CA ALA A 127 -8.54 17.31 -3.02
C ALA A 127 -8.99 18.58 -3.76
N GLU A 128 -8.59 19.76 -3.28
CA GLU A 128 -8.88 21.05 -3.91
C GLU A 128 -8.26 21.15 -5.31
N ALA A 129 -7.00 20.73 -5.47
CA ALA A 129 -6.34 20.71 -6.78
C ALA A 129 -7.02 19.73 -7.75
N VAL A 130 -7.50 18.57 -7.28
CA VAL A 130 -8.30 17.64 -8.09
C VAL A 130 -9.60 18.30 -8.54
N CYS A 131 -10.35 18.92 -7.62
CA CYS A 131 -11.60 19.62 -7.92
C CYS A 131 -11.40 20.78 -8.93
N ARG A 132 -10.24 21.44 -8.93
CA ARG A 132 -9.88 22.49 -9.88
C ARG A 132 -9.33 21.97 -11.22
N GLY A 133 -9.14 20.66 -11.37
CA GLY A 133 -8.53 20.08 -12.57
C GLY A 133 -7.01 20.28 -12.66
N GLU A 134 -6.35 20.64 -11.57
CA GLU A 134 -4.91 20.94 -11.50
C GLU A 134 -4.06 19.75 -11.03
N HIS A 135 -4.66 18.56 -10.92
CA HIS A 135 -4.03 17.34 -10.42
C HIS A 135 -2.69 16.98 -11.08
N ASN A 136 -2.51 17.28 -12.37
CA ASN A 136 -1.27 17.01 -13.09
C ASN A 136 -0.05 17.78 -12.53
N ARG A 137 -0.26 18.88 -11.80
CA ARG A 137 0.81 19.68 -11.18
C ARG A 137 1.20 19.19 -9.79
N LEU A 138 0.44 18.26 -9.21
CA LEU A 138 0.65 17.81 -7.83
C LEU A 138 1.94 17.01 -7.65
N ALA A 139 2.39 16.30 -8.70
CA ALA A 139 3.63 15.52 -8.64
C ALA A 139 4.85 16.39 -8.28
N ASP A 140 4.92 17.59 -8.84
CA ASP A 140 6.01 18.55 -8.57
C ASP A 140 5.90 19.19 -7.17
N GLN A 141 4.72 19.08 -6.54
CA GLN A 141 4.41 19.69 -5.25
C GLN A 141 4.56 18.73 -4.07
N VAL A 142 4.89 17.45 -4.31
CA VAL A 142 5.04 16.42 -3.28
C VAL A 142 5.91 16.87 -2.10
N PRO A 143 7.11 17.46 -2.29
CA PRO A 143 7.93 17.90 -1.16
C PRO A 143 7.26 18.98 -0.31
N MET A 144 6.52 19.89 -0.96
CA MET A 144 5.77 20.95 -0.26
C MET A 144 4.59 20.36 0.51
N LEU A 145 3.81 19.48 -0.13
CA LEU A 145 2.68 18.78 0.49
C LEU A 145 3.14 17.94 1.69
N ASP A 146 4.29 17.25 1.56
CA ASP A 146 4.88 16.48 2.64
C ASP A 146 5.55 17.35 3.73
N ALA A 147 5.83 18.62 3.45
CA ALA A 147 6.31 19.56 4.48
C ALA A 147 5.18 20.24 5.26
N MET A 148 3.92 20.12 4.81
CA MET A 148 2.81 20.83 5.45
C MET A 148 2.65 20.40 6.92
N PRO A 149 2.56 21.36 7.85
CA PRO A 149 2.43 21.03 9.26
C PRO A 149 1.05 20.40 9.52
N PRO A 150 0.97 19.30 10.26
CA PRO A 150 -0.30 18.79 10.77
C PRO A 150 -1.03 19.86 11.58
N ARG A 151 -2.35 19.73 11.69
CA ARG A 151 -3.19 20.58 12.53
C ARG A 151 -2.69 20.64 13.99
N ALA A 152 -2.88 21.80 14.62
CA ALA A 152 -2.33 22.09 15.95
C ALA A 152 -2.67 21.05 17.03
N PRO A 153 -3.91 20.52 17.12
CA PRO A 153 -4.23 19.48 18.10
C PRO A 153 -3.40 18.21 17.96
N VAL A 154 -3.14 17.76 16.72
CA VAL A 154 -2.31 16.56 16.45
C VAL A 154 -0.87 16.82 16.87
N ARG A 155 -0.32 18.00 16.54
CA ARG A 155 1.04 18.36 16.97
C ARG A 155 1.16 18.40 18.48
N LEU A 156 0.15 18.94 19.17
CA LEU A 156 0.10 18.99 20.63
C LEU A 156 0.04 17.58 21.22
N LEU A 157 -0.78 16.69 20.66
CA LEU A 157 -0.86 15.29 21.07
C LEU A 157 0.49 14.58 20.95
N TRP A 158 1.19 14.72 19.81
CA TRP A 158 2.52 14.13 19.65
C TRP A 158 3.52 14.67 20.67
N LYS A 159 3.52 15.98 20.93
CA LYS A 159 4.37 16.56 21.98
C LYS A 159 4.03 16.03 23.38
N ALA A 160 2.75 15.82 23.68
CA ALA A 160 2.34 15.23 24.94
C ALA A 160 2.85 13.78 25.09
N ILE A 161 2.77 12.99 24.02
CA ILE A 161 3.30 11.62 23.97
C ILE A 161 4.83 11.62 24.15
N ASP A 162 5.55 12.48 23.43
CA ASP A 162 7.02 12.61 23.56
C ASP A 162 7.42 12.95 25.01
N MET A 163 6.70 13.89 25.64
CA MET A 163 6.95 14.30 27.02
C MET A 163 6.64 13.18 28.01
N ALA A 164 5.54 12.46 27.82
CA ALA A 164 5.19 11.31 28.66
C ALA A 164 6.26 10.21 28.55
N ALA A 165 6.68 9.87 27.33
CA ALA A 165 7.72 8.88 27.08
C ALA A 165 9.07 9.29 27.70
N ALA A 166 9.43 10.58 27.63
CA ALA A 166 10.64 11.10 28.26
C ALA A 166 10.57 11.02 29.80
N ALA A 167 9.40 11.32 30.39
CA ALA A 167 9.19 11.19 31.83
C ALA A 167 9.26 9.72 32.28
N GLU A 168 8.64 8.79 31.54
CA GLU A 168 8.73 7.35 31.81
C GLU A 168 10.18 6.85 31.76
N ALA A 169 10.94 7.26 30.74
CA ALA A 169 12.34 6.89 30.59
C ALA A 169 13.25 7.44 31.71
N ALA A 170 12.89 8.58 32.30
CA ALA A 170 13.62 9.17 33.42
C ALA A 170 13.32 8.50 34.78
N VAL A 171 12.12 7.92 34.93
CA VAL A 171 11.67 7.29 36.19
C VAL A 171 11.97 5.79 36.23
N LEU A 172 11.93 5.10 35.08
CA LEU A 172 12.20 3.67 35.02
C LEU A 172 13.71 3.39 35.09
N PRO A 173 14.19 2.54 36.02
CA PRO A 173 15.59 2.14 36.03
C PRO A 173 15.92 1.43 34.71
N ALA A 174 17.04 1.79 34.08
CA ALA A 174 17.51 1.19 32.85
C ALA A 174 17.46 -0.34 32.95
N ARG A 175 16.52 -0.99 32.27
CA ARG A 175 16.50 -2.45 32.18
C ARG A 175 17.79 -2.87 31.48
N ARG A 176 18.71 -3.44 32.27
CA ARG A 176 19.96 -4.04 31.85
C ARG A 176 19.66 -4.98 30.67
N GLN A 177 20.23 -4.69 29.49
CA GLN A 177 20.15 -5.58 28.33
C GLN A 177 20.68 -6.96 28.75
N VAL A 178 19.82 -7.97 28.74
CA VAL A 178 20.21 -9.36 28.96
C VAL A 178 20.74 -9.91 27.63
N GLY A 179 22.04 -10.21 27.63
CA GLY A 179 22.64 -11.18 26.72
C GLY A 179 23.41 -10.61 25.54
N GLN A 180 24.66 -10.20 25.77
CA GLN A 180 25.69 -10.37 24.75
C GLN A 180 25.85 -11.87 24.48
N VAL A 181 25.60 -12.31 23.25
CA VAL A 181 25.99 -13.64 22.78
C VAL A 181 27.48 -13.54 22.41
N SER A 182 28.34 -14.18 23.21
CA SER A 182 29.75 -14.40 22.84
C SER A 182 29.81 -15.41 21.68
N PRO A 183 30.64 -15.17 20.65
CA PRO A 183 30.91 -16.17 19.63
C PRO A 183 31.87 -17.23 20.19
N ALA A 184 31.58 -18.49 19.89
CA ALA A 184 32.54 -19.59 19.96
C ALA A 184 32.91 -20.00 18.52
#